data_AF-A0A7V5K9D1-F1
#
_entry.id   AF-A0A7V5K9D1-F1
#
_cell.length_a   1.000
_cell.length_b   1.000
_cell.length_c   1.000
_cell.angle_alpha   90.00
_cell.angle_beta   90.00
_cell.angle_gamma   90.00
#
_symmetry.space_group_name_H-M   'P 1'
#
loop_
_entity.id
_entity.type
_entity.pdbx_description
1 polymer ?
#
loop_
_entity_poly.entity_id
_entity_poly.type
_entity_poly.pdbx_seq_one_letter_code
_entity_poly.pdbx_strand_id
1 'polypeptide(L)'
;MLLLAVSAGAGTISPKLINIQAGINVFNDPRAGTASYVEFPFSLKRSQFEFSPMDGESWLRGEISADLYLFDTLGNRIDSASTYFYTRAGDMQKAAREDIELYNKLTLYIEPGIYEAMLRVTDVTGGKTGTYLFGQFEIAPLICDSLSMSNIELAQKIRIVDDSAALASSRLIKNGYEIIPSPMGIFNKIDNDLYIYAELYNLQFSPGRNDSFMLACQIYKENGEPYFDFGEMAI
;
A
#
# COMPACT_ATOMS: atom_id res chain seq x y z
N MET A 1 31.04 37.29 -43.89
CA MET A 1 29.62 36.94 -43.69
C MET A 1 29.56 35.95 -42.53
N LEU A 2 29.21 36.43 -41.33
CA LEU A 2 29.22 35.66 -40.09
C LEU A 2 27.82 35.04 -39.92
N LEU A 3 27.72 33.71 -39.97
CA LEU A 3 26.45 33.00 -39.77
C LEU A 3 26.21 32.86 -38.25
N LEU A 4 25.24 33.59 -37.70
CA LEU A 4 24.70 33.32 -36.38
C LEU A 4 23.72 32.14 -36.49
N ALA A 5 24.06 30.99 -35.91
CA ALA A 5 23.12 29.90 -35.71
C ALA A 5 22.44 30.09 -34.34
N VAL A 6 21.16 30.47 -34.35
CA VAL A 6 20.31 30.45 -33.15
C VAL A 6 19.64 29.09 -33.10
N SER A 7 20.13 28.20 -32.23
CA SER A 7 19.41 26.96 -31.92
C SER A 7 18.36 27.25 -30.85
N ALA A 8 17.09 27.24 -31.24
CA ALA A 8 15.99 27.14 -30.28
C ALA A 8 16.01 25.73 -29.67
N GLY A 9 16.48 25.60 -28.44
CA GLY A 9 16.32 24.38 -27.66
C GLY A 9 14.85 24.22 -27.32
N ALA A 10 14.13 23.39 -28.06
CA ALA A 10 12.86 22.85 -27.58
C ALA A 10 13.19 21.99 -26.35
N GLY A 11 13.04 22.57 -25.16
CA GLY A 11 13.06 21.81 -23.93
C GLY A 11 11.95 20.77 -24.02
N THR A 12 12.30 19.51 -24.28
CA THR A 12 11.41 18.39 -24.08
C THR A 12 11.03 18.40 -22.61
N ILE A 13 9.82 18.91 -22.30
CA ILE A 13 9.20 18.75 -21.00
C ILE A 13 8.99 17.24 -20.86
N SER A 14 9.93 16.57 -20.20
CA SER A 14 9.72 15.17 -19.84
C SER A 14 8.44 15.13 -19.01
N PRO A 15 7.42 14.34 -19.41
CA PRO A 15 6.17 14.32 -18.68
C PRO A 15 6.47 13.93 -17.22
N LYS A 16 6.05 14.77 -16.27
CA LYS A 16 6.16 14.46 -14.84
C LYS A 16 5.35 13.19 -14.57
N LEU A 17 6.05 12.07 -14.42
CA LEU A 17 5.45 10.79 -14.05
C LEU A 17 4.92 10.87 -12.62
N ILE A 18 3.86 10.11 -12.34
CA ILE A 18 3.38 9.93 -10.96
C ILE A 18 4.34 8.95 -10.27
N ASN A 19 4.98 9.39 -9.21
CA ASN A 19 5.73 8.52 -8.31
C ASN A 19 4.74 7.78 -7.41
N ILE A 20 4.91 6.46 -7.36
CA ILE A 20 4.08 5.54 -6.61
C ILE A 20 4.99 4.79 -5.64
N GLN A 21 4.59 4.76 -4.37
CA GLN A 21 5.15 3.83 -3.40
C GLN A 21 4.13 2.73 -3.18
N ALA A 22 4.51 1.48 -3.37
CA ALA A 22 3.59 0.36 -3.23
C ALA A 22 4.29 -0.84 -2.60
N GLY A 23 3.48 -1.73 -2.02
CA GLY A 23 3.93 -2.94 -1.35
C GLY A 23 2.91 -4.06 -1.54
N ILE A 24 3.20 -5.22 -0.96
CA ILE A 24 2.35 -6.40 -1.03
C ILE A 24 2.22 -7.03 0.35
N ASN A 25 0.98 -7.27 0.78
CA ASN A 25 0.68 -7.96 2.03
C ASN A 25 -0.18 -9.17 1.72
N VAL A 26 0.23 -10.34 2.20
CA VAL A 26 -0.48 -11.61 1.98
C VAL A 26 -1.12 -12.06 3.28
N PHE A 27 -2.43 -12.27 3.24
CA PHE A 27 -3.26 -12.74 4.36
C PHE A 27 -3.81 -14.12 4.01
N ASN A 28 -3.18 -15.13 4.58
CA ASN A 28 -3.48 -16.54 4.32
C ASN A 28 -4.63 -17.04 5.19
N ASP A 29 -5.80 -16.38 5.15
CA ASP A 29 -6.97 -16.81 5.92
C ASP A 29 -7.51 -18.14 5.37
N PRO A 30 -7.39 -19.26 6.10
CA PRO A 30 -7.82 -20.57 5.62
C PRO A 30 -9.34 -20.67 5.46
N ARG A 31 -10.11 -19.72 6.01
CA ARG A 31 -11.57 -19.65 5.82
C ARG A 31 -11.95 -19.10 4.44
N ALA A 32 -11.02 -18.48 3.72
CA ALA A 32 -11.25 -17.90 2.39
C ALA A 32 -11.23 -18.93 1.25
N GLY A 33 -10.92 -20.20 1.52
CA GLY A 33 -10.89 -21.28 0.53
C GLY A 33 -9.47 -21.73 0.22
N THR A 34 -9.11 -21.81 -1.07
CA THR A 34 -7.77 -22.19 -1.56
C THR A 34 -6.89 -20.98 -1.87
N ALA A 35 -7.50 -19.81 -2.10
CA ALA A 35 -6.82 -18.57 -2.43
C ALA A 35 -6.50 -17.72 -1.20
N SER A 36 -5.36 -17.03 -1.24
CA SER A 36 -4.97 -16.04 -0.23
C SER A 36 -5.57 -14.68 -0.55
N TYR A 37 -5.97 -13.94 0.49
CA TYR A 37 -6.34 -12.54 0.33
C TYR A 37 -5.07 -11.69 0.27
N VAL A 38 -4.85 -11.01 -0.85
CA VAL A 38 -3.63 -10.24 -1.09
C VAL A 38 -3.99 -8.77 -1.25
N GLU A 39 -3.31 -7.92 -0.47
CA GLU A 39 -3.43 -6.48 -0.56
C GLU A 39 -2.21 -5.86 -1.24
N PHE A 40 -2.49 -4.89 -2.09
CA PHE A 40 -1.51 -4.05 -2.77
C PHE A 40 -1.68 -2.62 -2.28
N PRO A 41 -1.21 -2.29 -1.06
CA PRO A 41 -1.26 -0.92 -0.54
C PRO A 41 -0.34 -0.03 -1.37
N PHE A 42 -0.77 1.22 -1.56
CA PHE A 42 0.05 2.24 -2.20
C PHE A 42 -0.19 3.63 -1.60
N SER A 43 0.85 4.46 -1.67
CA SER A 43 0.80 5.87 -1.33
C SER A 43 1.24 6.76 -2.50
N LEU A 44 0.66 7.95 -2.54
CA LEU A 44 0.87 8.95 -3.59
C LEU A 44 1.00 10.33 -2.97
N LYS A 45 1.91 11.16 -3.47
CA LYS A 45 1.93 12.59 -3.11
C LYS A 45 0.81 13.33 -3.84
N ARG A 46 -0.02 14.06 -3.10
CA ARG A 46 -1.14 14.83 -3.65
C ARG A 46 -0.70 15.90 -4.66
N SER A 47 0.47 16.50 -4.44
CA SER A 47 1.06 17.52 -5.31
C SER A 47 1.37 17.03 -6.74
N GLN A 48 1.27 15.73 -7.00
CA GLN A 48 1.50 15.13 -8.32
C GLN A 48 0.28 15.22 -9.24
N PHE A 49 -0.89 15.58 -8.72
CA PHE A 49 -2.16 15.56 -9.46
C PHE A 49 -2.61 16.96 -9.86
N GLU A 50 -3.31 17.05 -10.98
CA GLU A 50 -4.01 18.25 -11.41
C GLU A 50 -5.38 18.37 -10.76
N PHE A 51 -5.77 19.62 -10.53
CA PHE A 51 -6.99 19.96 -9.81
C PHE A 51 -7.85 20.86 -10.68
N SER A 52 -9.13 20.53 -10.77
CA SER A 52 -10.14 21.33 -11.46
C SER A 52 -11.11 21.93 -10.44
N PRO A 53 -11.64 23.14 -10.70
CA PRO A 53 -12.75 23.66 -9.91
C PRO A 53 -13.99 22.81 -10.12
N MET A 54 -14.81 22.72 -9.07
CA MET A 54 -16.10 22.06 -9.10
C MET A 54 -17.21 23.10 -9.15
N ASP A 55 -18.17 22.94 -10.06
CA ASP A 55 -19.32 23.85 -10.16
C ASP A 55 -20.09 23.93 -8.84
N GLY A 56 -20.24 25.15 -8.32
CA GLY A 56 -20.96 25.41 -7.07
C GLY A 56 -20.16 25.13 -5.79
N GLU A 57 -18.90 24.73 -5.89
CA GLU A 57 -18.05 24.38 -4.75
C GLU A 57 -16.89 25.36 -4.58
N SER A 58 -16.49 25.62 -3.32
CA SER A 58 -15.36 26.49 -2.99
C SER A 58 -14.01 25.78 -2.98
N TRP A 59 -13.97 24.50 -3.39
CA TRP A 59 -12.79 23.65 -3.36
C TRP A 59 -12.52 23.04 -4.73
N LEU A 60 -11.27 22.63 -4.92
CA LEU A 60 -10.77 21.99 -6.13
C LEU A 60 -10.73 20.47 -5.96
N ARG A 61 -10.95 19.74 -7.06
CA ARG A 61 -10.96 18.28 -7.11
C ARG A 61 -9.81 17.75 -7.97
N GLY A 62 -9.04 16.83 -7.41
CA GLY A 62 -8.12 15.98 -8.18
C GLY A 62 -8.68 14.56 -8.26
N GLU A 63 -8.78 14.01 -9.46
CA GLU A 63 -9.40 12.71 -9.74
C GLU A 63 -8.35 11.68 -10.12
N ILE A 64 -8.45 10.49 -9.51
CA ILE A 64 -7.39 9.48 -9.53
C ILE A 64 -8.01 8.12 -9.84
N SER A 65 -7.44 7.44 -10.84
CA SER A 65 -7.70 6.02 -11.12
C SER A 65 -6.46 5.21 -10.81
N ALA A 66 -6.65 4.04 -10.20
CA ALA A 66 -5.57 3.07 -9.98
C ALA A 66 -6.01 1.69 -10.46
N ASP A 67 -5.20 1.08 -11.31
CA ASP A 67 -5.42 -0.25 -11.89
C ASP A 67 -4.27 -1.18 -11.50
N LEU A 68 -4.59 -2.35 -10.98
CA LEU A 68 -3.66 -3.43 -10.71
C LEU A 68 -3.90 -4.55 -11.71
N TYR A 69 -2.82 -5.07 -12.29
CA TYR A 69 -2.84 -6.22 -13.18
C TYR A 69 -1.93 -7.31 -12.62
N LEU A 70 -2.43 -8.53 -12.53
CA LEU A 70 -1.69 -9.71 -12.07
C LEU A 70 -1.30 -10.57 -13.28
N PHE A 71 -0.06 -11.04 -13.30
CA PHE A 71 0.49 -11.86 -14.39
C PHE A 71 1.07 -13.18 -13.85
N ASP A 72 0.95 -14.24 -14.63
CA ASP A 72 1.68 -15.48 -14.41
C ASP A 72 3.14 -15.37 -14.90
N THR A 73 3.92 -16.44 -14.69
CA THR A 73 5.32 -16.51 -15.13
C THR A 73 5.53 -16.54 -16.64
N LEU A 74 4.46 -16.72 -17.42
CA LEU A 74 4.46 -16.66 -18.88
C LEU A 74 4.08 -15.27 -19.41
N GLY A 75 3.77 -14.32 -18.51
CA GLY A 75 3.32 -12.97 -18.85
C GLY A 75 1.84 -12.88 -19.22
N ASN A 76 1.05 -13.95 -19.01
CA ASN A 76 -0.39 -13.89 -19.22
C ASN A 76 -1.02 -13.13 -18.06
N ARG A 77 -1.90 -12.18 -18.38
CA ARG A 77 -2.72 -11.51 -17.37
C ARG A 77 -3.75 -12.51 -16.82
N ILE A 78 -3.71 -12.74 -15.51
CA ILE A 78 -4.60 -13.69 -14.81
C ILE A 78 -5.78 -12.96 -14.17
N ASP A 79 -5.54 -11.79 -13.56
CA ASP A 79 -6.57 -11.03 -12.86
C ASP A 79 -6.26 -9.52 -12.84
N SER A 80 -7.17 -8.73 -12.30
CA SER A 80 -7.00 -7.29 -12.11
C SER A 80 -7.97 -6.72 -11.09
N ALA A 81 -7.56 -5.66 -10.40
CA ALA A 81 -8.43 -4.84 -9.55
C ALA A 81 -8.28 -3.37 -9.94
N SER A 82 -9.33 -2.57 -9.74
CA SER A 82 -9.28 -1.13 -10.03
C SER A 82 -10.04 -0.34 -8.99
N THR A 83 -9.61 0.90 -8.76
CA THR A 83 -10.33 1.85 -7.90
C THR A 83 -10.27 3.25 -8.48
N TYR A 84 -11.32 4.02 -8.20
CA TYR A 84 -11.42 5.42 -8.54
C TYR A 84 -11.69 6.21 -7.27
N PHE A 85 -10.93 7.28 -7.04
CA PHE A 85 -11.10 8.15 -5.89
C PHE A 85 -10.67 9.57 -6.22
N TYR A 86 -11.03 10.50 -5.34
CA TYR A 86 -10.65 11.89 -5.50
C TYR A 86 -10.03 12.44 -4.21
N THR A 87 -9.31 13.53 -4.36
CA THR A 87 -8.79 14.34 -3.27
C THR A 87 -9.25 15.79 -3.45
N ARG A 88 -9.32 16.53 -2.34
CA ARG A 88 -9.81 17.91 -2.32
C ARG A 88 -8.74 18.88 -1.82
N ALA A 89 -8.72 20.08 -2.38
CA ALA A 89 -7.91 21.19 -1.89
C ALA A 89 -8.72 22.48 -1.90
N GLY A 90 -8.53 23.36 -0.91
CA GLY A 90 -9.26 24.63 -0.90
C GLY A 90 -8.82 25.61 -1.99
N ASP A 91 -7.60 25.46 -2.49
CA ASP A 91 -6.98 26.31 -3.51
C ASP A 91 -5.75 25.61 -4.11
N MET A 92 -5.17 26.20 -5.16
CA MET A 92 -4.01 25.62 -5.86
C MET A 92 -2.74 25.59 -4.99
N GLN A 93 -2.58 26.51 -4.04
CA GLN A 93 -1.42 26.50 -3.13
C GLN A 93 -1.49 25.30 -2.19
N LYS A 94 -2.68 25.02 -1.63
CA LYS A 94 -2.92 23.83 -0.82
C LYS A 94 -2.78 22.56 -1.65
N ALA A 95 -3.25 22.55 -2.90
CA ALA A 95 -3.09 21.41 -3.79
C ALA A 95 -1.61 21.05 -4.02
N ALA A 96 -0.75 22.06 -4.15
CA ALA A 96 0.69 21.91 -4.40
C ALA A 96 1.53 21.47 -3.19
N ARG A 97 0.93 21.30 -2.00
CA ARG A 97 1.64 20.83 -0.80
C ARG A 97 2.18 19.40 -0.98
N GLU A 98 3.48 19.23 -0.75
CA GLU A 98 4.19 17.95 -0.90
C GLU A 98 4.11 17.03 0.33
N ASP A 99 3.62 17.57 1.46
CA ASP A 99 3.51 16.85 2.72
C ASP A 99 2.17 16.11 2.89
N ILE A 100 1.34 16.09 1.85
CA ILE A 100 0.05 15.40 1.88
C ILE A 100 0.15 14.12 1.05
N GLU A 101 0.10 13.00 1.76
CA GLU A 101 0.06 11.66 1.18
C GLU A 101 -1.38 11.16 1.06
N LEU A 102 -1.65 10.46 -0.03
CA LEU A 102 -2.91 9.79 -0.30
C LEU A 102 -2.63 8.30 -0.19
N TYR A 103 -3.37 7.61 0.67
CA TYR A 103 -3.24 6.17 0.89
C TYR A 103 -4.45 5.44 0.33
N ASN A 104 -4.21 4.35 -0.36
CA ASN A 104 -5.25 3.44 -0.83
C ASN A 104 -4.68 2.02 -0.96
N LYS A 105 -5.54 1.06 -1.25
CA LYS A 105 -5.14 -0.32 -1.51
C LYS A 105 -6.05 -0.96 -2.53
N LEU A 106 -5.50 -1.87 -3.31
CA LEU A 106 -6.23 -2.80 -4.15
C LEU A 106 -6.09 -4.20 -3.57
N THR A 107 -7.06 -5.07 -3.84
CA THR A 107 -7.15 -6.37 -3.18
C THR A 107 -7.53 -7.44 -4.19
N LEU A 108 -6.92 -8.61 -4.10
CA LEU A 108 -7.23 -9.78 -4.94
C LEU A 108 -7.28 -11.03 -4.07
N TYR A 109 -8.00 -12.05 -4.53
CA TYR A 109 -7.88 -13.41 -4.00
C TYR A 109 -7.03 -14.21 -4.99
N ILE A 110 -5.84 -14.64 -4.57
CA ILE A 110 -4.84 -15.24 -5.46
C ILE A 110 -4.58 -16.68 -5.04
N GLU A 111 -4.71 -17.61 -6.00
CA GLU A 111 -4.38 -19.03 -5.80
C GLU A 111 -2.87 -19.23 -5.62
N PRO A 112 -2.42 -20.30 -4.95
CA PRO A 112 -1.00 -20.56 -4.75
C PRO A 112 -0.22 -20.62 -6.06
N GLY A 113 0.94 -19.98 -6.09
CA GLY A 113 1.75 -19.87 -7.31
C GLY A 113 2.75 -18.71 -7.28
N ILE A 114 3.41 -18.50 -8.41
CA ILE A 114 4.40 -17.45 -8.60
C ILE A 114 3.85 -16.44 -9.59
N TYR A 115 3.89 -15.16 -9.24
CA TYR A 115 3.25 -14.09 -9.98
C TYR A 115 4.14 -12.85 -10.09
N GLU A 116 3.79 -12.00 -11.04
CA GLU A 116 4.22 -10.61 -11.11
C GLU A 116 2.98 -9.71 -11.11
N ALA A 117 3.13 -8.44 -10.73
CA ALA A 117 2.02 -7.50 -10.82
C ALA A 117 2.46 -6.11 -11.27
N MET A 118 1.52 -5.36 -11.84
CA MET A 118 1.71 -3.97 -12.25
C MET A 118 0.59 -3.11 -11.69
N LEU A 119 0.96 -2.09 -10.91
CA LEU A 119 0.05 -1.03 -10.50
C LEU A 119 0.26 0.19 -11.40
N ARG A 120 -0.80 0.65 -12.06
CA ARG A 120 -0.84 1.88 -12.84
C ARG A 120 -1.73 2.89 -12.15
N VAL A 121 -1.23 4.10 -11.91
CA VAL A 121 -2.01 5.23 -11.40
C VAL A 121 -2.12 6.30 -12.48
N THR A 122 -3.33 6.84 -12.64
CA THR A 122 -3.64 7.89 -13.62
C THR A 122 -4.27 9.09 -12.91
N ASP A 123 -3.70 10.26 -13.14
CA ASP A 123 -4.35 11.55 -12.90
C ASP A 123 -5.41 11.73 -13.99
N VAL A 124 -6.68 11.57 -13.63
CA VAL A 124 -7.79 11.63 -14.59
C VAL A 124 -8.01 13.05 -15.09
N THR A 125 -7.68 14.06 -14.26
CA THR A 125 -7.79 15.47 -14.64
C THR A 125 -6.70 15.87 -15.62
N GLY A 126 -5.44 15.56 -15.30
CA GLY A 126 -4.26 16.02 -16.04
C GLY A 126 -3.70 15.03 -17.06
N GLY A 127 -4.19 13.79 -17.08
CA GLY A 127 -3.74 12.72 -17.99
C GLY A 127 -2.36 12.13 -17.67
N LYS A 128 -1.70 12.56 -16.59
CA LYS A 128 -0.41 11.99 -16.15
C LYS A 128 -0.59 10.56 -15.65
N THR A 129 0.40 9.72 -15.90
CA THR A 129 0.41 8.33 -15.45
C THR A 129 1.70 7.99 -14.71
N GLY A 130 1.62 7.02 -13.81
CA GLY A 130 2.76 6.37 -13.18
C GLY A 130 2.52 4.87 -13.11
N THR A 131 3.60 4.09 -13.06
CA THR A 131 3.54 2.64 -12.95
C THR A 131 4.53 2.15 -11.88
N TYR A 132 4.09 1.21 -11.06
CA TYR A 132 4.93 0.44 -10.14
C TYR A 132 4.86 -1.04 -10.53
N LEU A 133 6.02 -1.67 -10.63
CA LEU A 133 6.15 -3.09 -10.94
C LEU A 133 6.46 -3.85 -9.65
N PHE A 134 5.58 -4.76 -9.28
CA PHE A 134 5.88 -5.79 -8.30
C PHE A 134 6.64 -6.87 -9.05
N GLY A 135 7.93 -7.02 -8.73
CA GLY A 135 8.72 -8.14 -9.22
C GLY A 135 8.12 -9.47 -8.79
N GLN A 136 8.76 -10.57 -9.19
CA GLN A 136 8.25 -11.89 -8.89
C GLN A 136 8.01 -12.10 -7.38
N PHE A 137 6.81 -12.54 -7.03
CA PHE A 137 6.43 -12.92 -5.66
C PHE A 137 5.69 -14.25 -5.64
N GLU A 138 5.79 -14.96 -4.52
CA GLU A 138 5.15 -16.25 -4.30
C GLU A 138 3.93 -16.09 -3.39
N ILE A 139 2.84 -16.74 -3.77
CA ILE A 139 1.71 -17.03 -2.90
C ILE A 139 1.83 -18.49 -2.49
N ALA A 140 2.20 -18.71 -1.23
CA ALA A 140 2.34 -20.04 -0.67
C ALA A 140 0.95 -20.71 -0.50
N PRO A 141 0.87 -22.05 -0.56
CA PRO A 141 -0.33 -22.78 -0.18
C PRO A 141 -0.80 -22.44 1.24
N LEU A 142 -2.12 -22.39 1.43
CA LEU A 142 -2.71 -22.12 2.74
C LEU A 142 -2.40 -23.25 3.74
N ILE A 143 -2.00 -22.85 4.94
CA ILE A 143 -1.78 -23.75 6.07
C ILE A 143 -3.09 -23.79 6.88
N CYS A 144 -3.71 -24.96 7.01
CA CYS A 144 -5.02 -25.13 7.65
C CYS A 144 -4.98 -25.96 8.95
N ASP A 145 -3.89 -26.69 9.19
CA ASP A 145 -3.77 -27.69 10.25
C ASP A 145 -2.78 -27.30 11.37
N SER A 146 -2.11 -26.16 11.23
CA SER A 146 -1.14 -25.64 12.19
C SER A 146 -1.21 -24.12 12.30
N LEU A 147 -0.70 -23.59 13.41
CA LEU A 147 -0.60 -22.15 13.64
C LEU A 147 0.13 -21.50 12.47
N SER A 148 -0.48 -20.46 11.90
CA SER A 148 0.11 -19.70 10.81
C SER A 148 -0.10 -18.20 11.02
N MET A 149 0.68 -17.40 10.30
CA MET A 149 0.65 -15.94 10.39
C MET A 149 0.60 -15.36 8.97
N SER A 150 -0.06 -14.21 8.80
CA SER A 150 0.08 -13.40 7.59
C SER A 150 1.52 -12.91 7.40
N ASN A 151 1.77 -12.27 6.26
CA ASN A 151 2.94 -11.42 6.17
C ASN A 151 2.89 -10.32 7.24
N ILE A 152 4.07 -9.83 7.62
CA ILE A 152 4.23 -8.65 8.47
C ILE A 152 3.93 -7.43 7.61
N GLU A 153 2.89 -6.68 7.96
CA GLU A 153 2.60 -5.37 7.39
C GLU A 153 3.22 -4.29 8.26
N LEU A 154 4.17 -3.55 7.68
CA LEU A 154 4.72 -2.35 8.30
C LEU A 154 3.78 -1.18 8.07
N ALA A 155 3.50 -0.44 9.13
CA ALA A 155 2.56 0.69 9.12
C ALA A 155 3.23 1.97 9.63
N GLN A 156 2.79 3.11 9.12
CA GLN A 156 3.12 4.41 9.69
C GLN A 156 2.29 4.71 10.94
N LYS A 157 1.09 4.13 11.03
CA LYS A 157 0.17 4.35 12.13
C LYS A 157 -0.84 3.21 12.22
N ILE A 158 -1.13 2.77 13.45
CA ILE A 158 -2.26 1.91 13.78
C ILE A 158 -3.07 2.59 14.89
N ARG A 159 -4.39 2.70 14.72
CA ARG A 159 -5.29 3.16 15.79
C ARG A 159 -6.59 2.37 15.81
N ILE A 160 -7.17 2.22 17.00
CA ILE A 160 -8.52 1.66 17.14
C ILE A 160 -9.51 2.62 16.49
N VAL A 161 -10.44 2.06 15.71
CA VAL A 161 -11.58 2.79 15.17
C VAL A 161 -12.62 2.87 16.28
N ASP A 162 -12.86 4.06 16.80
CA ASP A 162 -13.99 4.32 17.68
C ASP A 162 -15.21 4.80 16.88
N ASP A 163 -16.39 4.82 17.52
CA ASP A 163 -17.65 5.28 16.89
C ASP A 163 -17.58 6.74 16.41
N SER A 164 -16.55 7.50 16.81
CA SER A 164 -16.32 8.90 16.40
C SER A 164 -15.43 9.05 15.17
N ALA A 165 -14.86 7.95 14.65
CA ALA A 165 -13.91 7.92 13.54
C ALA A 165 -14.54 8.14 12.15
N ALA A 166 -15.41 9.15 12.01
CA ALA A 166 -16.02 9.58 10.76
C ALA A 166 -15.01 10.01 9.66
N LEU A 167 -13.72 10.06 9.99
CA LEU A 167 -12.64 10.46 9.10
C LEU A 167 -11.78 9.30 8.58
N ALA A 168 -11.96 8.08 9.10
CA ALA A 168 -11.18 6.94 8.64
C ALA A 168 -11.67 6.48 7.26
N SER A 169 -10.74 6.36 6.31
CA SER A 169 -11.05 5.72 5.03
C SER A 169 -11.39 4.26 5.33
N SER A 170 -12.62 3.82 5.05
CA SER A 170 -13.05 2.44 5.31
C SER A 170 -12.14 1.40 4.65
N ARG A 171 -11.45 1.78 3.56
CA ARG A 171 -10.46 0.95 2.86
C ARG A 171 -9.20 0.68 3.67
N LEU A 172 -8.91 1.49 4.69
CA LEU A 172 -7.74 1.34 5.57
C LEU A 172 -8.11 0.69 6.90
N ILE A 173 -9.38 0.29 7.09
CA ILE A 173 -9.84 -0.36 8.31
C ILE A 173 -9.70 -1.88 8.17
N LYS A 174 -9.08 -2.53 9.16
CA LYS A 174 -8.97 -3.99 9.31
C LYS A 174 -9.25 -4.38 10.75
N ASN A 175 -10.14 -5.33 10.97
CA ASN A 175 -10.41 -5.93 12.28
C ASN A 175 -10.62 -4.89 13.42
N GLY A 176 -11.27 -3.76 13.13
CA GLY A 176 -11.53 -2.68 14.09
C GLY A 176 -10.39 -1.66 14.26
N TYR A 177 -9.32 -1.74 13.47
CA TYR A 177 -8.20 -0.82 13.47
C TYR A 177 -8.09 -0.08 12.14
N GLU A 178 -7.79 1.21 12.17
CA GLU A 178 -7.31 1.93 10.99
C GLU A 178 -5.80 1.73 10.91
N ILE A 179 -5.34 1.22 9.76
CA ILE A 179 -3.95 0.91 9.48
C ILE A 179 -3.51 1.78 8.30
N ILE A 180 -2.59 2.69 8.56
CA ILE A 180 -1.94 3.49 7.51
C ILE A 180 -0.67 2.74 7.10
N PRO A 181 -0.63 2.07 5.94
CA PRO A 181 0.50 1.24 5.56
C PRO A 181 1.75 2.09 5.33
N SER A 182 2.93 1.47 5.49
CA SER A 182 4.21 1.95 4.98
C SER A 182 4.65 1.02 3.85
N PRO A 183 4.18 1.22 2.60
CA PRO A 183 4.29 0.20 1.56
C PRO A 183 5.73 -0.17 1.20
N MET A 184 6.66 0.77 1.34
CA MET A 184 8.09 0.56 1.09
C MET A 184 8.87 0.15 2.35
N GLY A 185 8.25 0.16 3.54
CA GLY A 185 8.93 -0.14 4.81
C GLY A 185 10.06 0.83 5.16
N ILE A 186 10.07 2.04 4.59
CA ILE A 186 11.10 3.05 4.83
C ILE A 186 10.66 3.95 5.98
N PHE A 187 11.49 4.03 7.01
CA PHE A 187 11.30 4.89 8.17
C PHE A 187 12.44 5.91 8.25
N ASN A 188 12.12 7.16 8.57
CA ASN A 188 13.08 8.21 8.80
C ASN A 188 13.66 8.10 10.21
N LYS A 189 14.88 8.63 10.41
CA LYS A 189 15.52 8.67 11.75
C LYS A 189 14.75 9.44 12.81
N ILE A 190 13.77 10.24 12.40
CA ILE A 190 12.92 11.07 13.25
C ILE A 190 11.62 10.35 13.61
N ASP A 191 11.30 9.26 12.92
CA ASP A 191 10.15 8.42 13.23
C ASP A 191 10.53 7.60 14.48
N ASN A 192 9.85 7.88 15.60
CA ASN A 192 10.16 7.24 16.89
C ASN A 192 9.38 5.94 17.11
N ASP A 193 8.35 5.69 16.30
CA ASP A 193 7.43 4.58 16.44
C ASP A 193 7.48 3.67 15.21
N LEU A 194 7.58 2.37 15.44
CA LEU A 194 7.42 1.33 14.41
C LEU A 194 6.11 0.60 14.68
N TYR A 195 5.17 0.66 13.73
CA TYR A 195 3.92 -0.10 13.83
C TYR A 195 4.01 -1.35 12.98
N ILE A 196 3.65 -2.48 13.59
CA ILE A 196 3.60 -3.80 12.95
C ILE A 196 2.17 -4.33 13.05
N TYR A 197 1.65 -4.82 11.93
CA TYR A 197 0.40 -5.56 11.87
C TYR A 197 0.63 -6.95 11.30
N ALA A 198 0.03 -7.97 11.91
CA ALA A 198 -0.05 -9.31 11.38
C ALA A 198 -1.31 -10.00 11.91
N GLU A 199 -1.84 -10.94 11.15
CA GLU A 199 -2.96 -11.78 11.54
C GLU A 199 -2.47 -13.20 11.84
N LEU A 200 -2.94 -13.78 12.94
CA LEU A 200 -2.69 -15.16 13.33
C LEU A 200 -3.91 -16.01 12.96
N TYR A 201 -3.66 -17.17 12.35
CA TYR A 201 -4.69 -18.12 11.93
C TYR A 201 -4.52 -19.48 12.60
N ASN A 202 -5.60 -20.26 12.60
CA ASN A 202 -5.65 -21.60 13.20
C ASN A 202 -5.34 -21.64 14.70
N LEU A 203 -5.64 -20.56 15.42
CA LEU A 203 -5.63 -20.53 16.88
C LEU A 203 -6.75 -21.44 17.40
N GLN A 204 -6.39 -22.66 17.81
CA GLN A 204 -7.33 -23.59 18.41
C GLN A 204 -7.50 -23.27 19.90
N PHE A 205 -8.62 -22.65 20.25
CA PHE A 205 -9.00 -22.47 21.65
C PHE A 205 -9.71 -23.73 22.18
N SER A 206 -9.18 -24.32 23.25
CA SER A 206 -9.84 -25.41 23.98
C SER A 206 -9.98 -25.03 25.46
N PRO A 207 -11.20 -24.92 26.02
CA PRO A 207 -11.42 -24.49 27.40
C PRO A 207 -10.71 -25.33 28.47
N GLY A 208 -10.27 -26.55 28.14
CA GLY A 208 -9.54 -27.45 29.03
C GLY A 208 -8.03 -27.48 28.81
N ARG A 209 -7.50 -26.75 27.82
CA ARG A 209 -6.05 -26.63 27.56
C ARG A 209 -5.61 -25.23 27.95
N ASN A 210 -4.68 -25.16 28.90
CA ASN A 210 -4.07 -23.89 29.33
C ASN A 210 -2.87 -23.57 28.41
N ASP A 211 -3.12 -23.61 27.10
CA ASP A 211 -2.10 -23.31 26.09
C ASP A 211 -2.00 -21.77 25.99
N SER A 212 -0.78 -21.24 26.11
CA SER A 212 -0.48 -19.81 25.95
C SER A 212 0.32 -19.60 24.68
N PHE A 213 0.02 -18.54 23.93
CA PHE A 213 0.84 -18.16 22.79
C PHE A 213 1.86 -17.11 23.21
N MET A 214 3.01 -17.12 22.56
CA MET A 214 4.09 -16.18 22.83
C MET A 214 4.49 -15.50 21.53
N LEU A 215 4.48 -14.18 21.54
CA LEU A 215 4.98 -13.36 20.45
C LEU A 215 6.35 -12.83 20.82
N ALA A 216 7.34 -13.06 19.97
CA ALA A 216 8.66 -12.43 20.06
C ALA A 216 8.88 -11.61 18.78
N CYS A 217 9.34 -10.37 18.94
CA CYS A 217 9.64 -9.48 17.83
C CYS A 217 11.09 -9.01 17.93
N GLN A 218 11.88 -9.29 16.89
CA GLN A 218 13.29 -8.96 16.81
C GLN A 218 13.60 -8.28 15.48
N ILE A 219 14.42 -7.24 15.52
CA ILE A 219 14.95 -6.55 14.34
C ILE A 219 16.39 -6.97 14.19
N TYR A 220 16.76 -7.37 12.98
CA TYR A 220 18.13 -7.73 12.61
C TYR A 220 18.69 -6.71 11.62
N LYS A 221 20.01 -6.54 11.65
CA LYS A 221 20.75 -5.85 10.59
C LYS A 221 20.80 -6.72 9.34
N GLU A 222 21.18 -6.11 8.22
CA GLU A 222 21.36 -6.81 6.94
C GLU A 222 22.39 -7.95 7.01
N ASN A 223 23.40 -7.84 7.88
CA ASN A 223 24.40 -8.89 8.11
C ASN A 223 23.90 -10.02 9.06
N GLY A 224 22.64 -10.00 9.46
CA GLY A 224 22.02 -11.00 10.35
C GLY A 224 22.32 -10.79 11.84
N GLU A 225 23.05 -9.75 12.23
CA GLU A 225 23.24 -9.43 13.65
C GLU A 225 21.96 -8.85 14.26
N PRO A 226 21.61 -9.19 15.51
CA PRO A 226 20.52 -8.53 16.22
C PRO A 226 20.76 -7.02 16.30
N TYR A 227 19.73 -6.25 15.97
CA TYR A 227 19.69 -4.79 16.13
C TYR A 227 18.87 -4.40 17.36
N PHE A 228 17.69 -4.98 17.51
CA PHE A 228 16.78 -4.68 18.62
C PHE A 228 15.92 -5.91 18.95
N ASP A 229 15.61 -6.09 20.23
CA ASP A 229 14.73 -7.14 20.73
C ASP A 229 13.62 -6.50 21.55
N PHE A 230 12.37 -6.68 21.12
CA PHE A 230 11.19 -6.17 21.84
C PHE A 230 10.76 -7.07 22.99
N GLY A 231 11.43 -8.22 23.16
CA GLY A 231 11.12 -9.22 24.17
C GLY A 231 9.96 -10.13 23.76
N GLU A 232 9.52 -10.91 24.73
CA GLU A 232 8.42 -11.87 24.61
C GLU A 232 7.16 -11.30 25.25
N MET A 233 6.03 -11.42 24.56
CA MET A 233 4.71 -11.05 25.06
C MET A 233 3.79 -12.26 25.01
N ALA A 234 3.18 -12.60 26.15
CA ALA A 234 2.13 -13.61 26.21
C ALA A 234 0.83 -13.04 25.63
N ILE A 235 0.18 -13.82 24.76
CA ILE A 235 -1.10 -13.50 24.11
C ILE A 235 -2.11 -14.63 24.31
#